data_AF-A0A3R9N4G2-F1
#
_entry.id   AF-A0A3R9N4G2-F1
#
_cell.length_a   1.000
_cell.length_b   1.000
_cell.length_c   1.000
_cell.angle_alpha   90.00
_cell.angle_beta   90.00
_cell.angle_gamma   90.00
#
_symmetry.space_group_name_H-M   'P 1'
#
loop_
_entity.id
_entity.type
_entity.pdbx_description
1 polymer ?
#
loop_
_entity_poly.entity_id
_entity_poly.type
_entity_poly.pdbx_seq_one_letter_code
_entity_poly.pdbx_strand_id
1 'polypeptide(L)'
;MGKKLRPTSTPALPNPADVAAIGDPGDETQRNFRYQHAYGSILLIAAAIGLNPYEAIWCEHHEDLLAERPDSTYDAFQVKTRRPEIGDWTLTDEAMRHSLKRFVELDQKFGSNIHRFIIVSNAEFSSVGLDVTDLRRLKNSPRSFLKVLGGCRQPSEVPAPFAEVLAAMATEFGCDANALFAVLKRTELVKGPNRDHFDSEVAHIHLPKLTDCKLMPAAELNSVRDELIQKVYGASSLLIEDPRQHLPHVAGQANPRLLAKRVPVSVVADCVGQTSGMVFRYQTGDVTIAIGESGTQRDILRKKFVQGGLVDQLPLMERRTLDTEARLMALAHASPENFEDFLKQLEGVVQAECTEAQLVAQTSRVLPTAPYGPAMLVSVFQRLKAIAENTPRKVENEPYECLVGIAGLLTEQCTVWWSDKFNLHVA
;
A
#
# COMPACT_ATOMS: atom_id res chain seq x y z
N MET A 1 51.75 19.13 -50.98
CA MET A 1 51.26 18.75 -49.64
C MET A 1 50.03 19.59 -49.31
N GLY A 2 48.82 19.07 -49.56
CA GLY A 2 47.56 19.74 -49.18
C GLY A 2 46.84 18.90 -48.14
N LYS A 3 46.85 19.33 -46.87
CA LYS A 3 46.09 18.69 -45.78
C LYS A 3 44.61 19.03 -45.95
N LYS A 4 43.78 18.02 -46.22
CA LYS A 4 42.32 18.12 -46.17
C LYS A 4 41.89 18.36 -44.72
N LEU A 5 41.24 19.49 -44.45
CA LEU A 5 40.51 19.77 -43.21
C LEU A 5 39.29 18.85 -43.15
N ARG A 6 39.16 18.09 -42.06
CA ARG A 6 37.93 17.34 -41.74
C ARG A 6 36.85 18.32 -41.25
N PRO A 7 35.57 18.12 -41.62
CA PRO A 7 34.50 18.95 -41.10
C PRO A 7 34.31 18.66 -39.60
N THR A 8 34.33 19.72 -38.80
CA THR A 8 33.93 19.71 -37.40
C THR A 8 32.46 19.36 -37.29
N SER A 9 32.16 18.17 -36.75
CA SER A 9 30.81 17.77 -36.38
C SER A 9 30.28 18.70 -35.30
N THR A 10 29.20 19.42 -35.59
CA THR A 10 28.44 20.19 -34.61
C THR A 10 27.92 19.24 -33.52
N PRO A 11 28.19 19.47 -32.23
CA PRO A 11 27.63 18.62 -31.18
C PRO A 11 26.11 18.71 -31.23
N ALA A 12 25.45 17.55 -31.29
CA ALA A 12 24.01 17.46 -31.26
C ALA A 12 23.51 18.08 -29.94
N LEU A 13 22.48 18.93 -30.04
CA LEU A 13 21.84 19.51 -28.86
C LEU A 13 21.28 18.36 -28.00
N PRO A 14 21.45 18.40 -26.67
CA PRO A 14 20.98 17.35 -25.80
C PRO A 14 19.46 17.21 -25.88
N ASN A 15 19.01 15.96 -25.98
CA ASN A 15 17.59 15.62 -25.93
C ASN A 15 17.06 15.84 -24.50
N PRO A 16 15.95 16.56 -24.31
CA PRO A 16 15.33 16.72 -23.00
C PRO A 16 15.00 15.41 -22.27
N ALA A 17 14.82 14.28 -22.97
CA ALA A 17 14.63 12.97 -22.36
C ALA A 17 15.91 12.39 -21.71
N ASP A 18 17.09 12.87 -22.12
CA ASP A 18 18.39 12.35 -21.69
C ASP A 18 19.09 13.27 -20.67
N VAL A 19 18.46 14.41 -20.34
CA VAL A 19 18.97 15.39 -19.37
C VAL A 19 17.94 15.58 -18.26
N ALA A 20 18.25 15.05 -17.08
CA ALA A 20 17.42 15.23 -15.89
C ALA A 20 17.27 16.73 -15.55
N ALA A 21 16.05 17.15 -15.23
CA ALA A 21 15.80 18.48 -14.68
C ALA A 21 16.46 18.56 -13.29
N ILE A 22 17.50 19.36 -13.14
CA ILE A 22 18.18 19.54 -11.87
C ILE A 22 17.35 20.51 -11.01
N GLY A 23 16.82 20.00 -9.91
CA GLY A 23 16.10 20.79 -8.91
C GLY A 23 14.67 21.13 -9.30
N ASP A 24 13.88 20.12 -9.69
CA ASP A 24 12.43 20.26 -9.93
C ASP A 24 11.69 20.57 -8.60
N PRO A 25 11.22 21.82 -8.37
CA PRO A 25 10.53 22.18 -7.14
C PRO A 25 9.16 21.48 -7.01
N GLY A 26 8.59 21.03 -8.13
CA GLY A 26 7.34 20.29 -8.19
C GLY A 26 7.48 18.92 -7.54
N ASP A 27 8.49 18.14 -7.95
CA ASP A 27 8.78 16.82 -7.40
C ASP A 27 9.04 16.88 -5.89
N GLU A 28 9.81 17.88 -5.45
CA GLU A 28 10.11 18.07 -4.04
C GLU A 28 8.86 18.40 -3.22
N THR A 29 7.98 19.25 -3.76
CA THR A 29 6.73 19.65 -3.10
C THR A 29 5.80 18.47 -2.96
N GLN A 30 5.60 17.71 -4.05
CA GLN A 30 4.76 16.51 -4.03
C GLN A 30 5.31 15.45 -3.06
N ARG A 31 6.63 15.29 -3.00
CA ARG A 31 7.27 14.36 -2.06
C ARG A 31 7.10 14.76 -0.61
N ASN A 32 7.09 16.07 -0.30
CA ASN A 32 6.83 16.55 1.05
C ASN A 32 5.37 16.27 1.48
N PHE A 33 4.40 16.45 0.58
CA PHE A 33 3.02 16.04 0.84
C PHE A 33 2.89 14.52 1.01
N ARG A 34 3.54 13.73 0.15
CA ARG A 34 3.56 12.26 0.30
C ARG A 34 4.16 11.83 1.65
N TYR A 35 5.20 12.51 2.12
CA TYR A 35 5.78 12.26 3.45
C TYR A 35 4.76 12.50 4.57
N GLN A 36 3.99 13.59 4.51
CA GLN A 36 2.91 13.86 5.45
C GLN A 36 1.83 12.77 5.43
N HIS A 37 1.41 12.32 4.24
CA HIS A 37 0.41 11.27 4.11
C HIS A 37 0.93 9.91 4.62
N ALA A 38 2.20 9.60 4.34
CA ALA A 38 2.87 8.43 4.88
C ALA A 38 2.94 8.47 6.41
N TYR A 39 3.23 9.65 7.00
CA TYR A 39 3.21 9.80 8.44
C TYR A 39 1.81 9.59 9.05
N GLY A 40 0.76 10.09 8.39
CA GLY A 40 -0.62 9.78 8.76
C GLY A 40 -0.91 8.28 8.76
N SER A 41 -0.38 7.55 7.78
CA SER A 41 -0.48 6.08 7.72
C SER A 41 0.26 5.40 8.89
N ILE A 42 1.43 5.91 9.30
CA ILE A 42 2.16 5.42 10.48
C ILE A 42 1.33 5.60 11.75
N LEU A 43 0.64 6.74 11.91
CA LEU A 43 -0.24 6.98 13.06
C LEU A 43 -1.42 6.00 13.09
N LEU A 44 -2.04 5.73 11.94
CA LEU A 44 -3.12 4.74 11.81
C LEU A 44 -2.63 3.33 12.17
N ILE A 45 -1.48 2.91 11.64
CA ILE A 45 -0.88 1.60 11.95
C ILE A 45 -0.55 1.51 13.44
N ALA A 46 0.07 2.55 14.02
CA ALA A 46 0.42 2.59 15.44
C ALA A 46 -0.82 2.49 16.35
N ALA A 47 -1.93 3.12 15.95
CA ALA A 47 -3.20 2.99 16.65
C ALA A 47 -3.81 1.59 16.52
N ALA A 48 -3.77 0.99 15.32
CA ALA A 48 -4.27 -0.36 15.06
C ALA A 48 -3.53 -1.44 15.89
N ILE A 49 -2.23 -1.26 16.16
CA ILE A 49 -1.46 -2.15 17.05
C ILE A 49 -1.54 -1.76 18.53
N GLY A 50 -2.32 -0.74 18.89
CA GLY A 50 -2.54 -0.31 20.28
C GLY A 50 -1.39 0.50 20.91
N LEU A 51 -0.44 1.02 20.14
CA LEU A 51 0.62 1.89 20.67
C LEU A 51 0.12 3.30 20.99
N ASN A 52 -0.92 3.77 20.30
CA ASN A 52 -1.56 5.06 20.56
C ASN A 52 -3.07 4.87 20.69
N PRO A 53 -3.74 5.62 21.59
CA PRO A 53 -5.18 5.54 21.78
C PRO A 53 -5.88 6.46 20.77
N TYR A 54 -5.74 6.20 19.47
CA TYR A 54 -6.42 6.99 18.43
C TYR A 54 -7.59 6.20 17.84
N GLU A 55 -8.69 6.90 17.58
CA GLU A 55 -9.86 6.35 16.87
C GLU A 55 -9.85 6.71 15.38
N ALA A 56 -9.32 7.89 15.06
CA ALA A 56 -9.20 8.40 13.70
C ALA A 56 -8.12 9.47 13.59
N ILE A 57 -7.69 9.72 12.35
CA ILE A 57 -6.84 10.85 11.98
C ILE A 57 -7.63 11.79 11.08
N TRP A 58 -7.61 13.07 11.38
CA TRP A 58 -8.16 14.14 10.55
C TRP A 58 -7.03 14.78 9.74
N CYS A 59 -7.23 14.92 8.44
CA CYS A 59 -6.22 15.41 7.52
C CYS A 59 -6.54 16.83 7.03
N GLU A 60 -5.53 17.72 7.03
CA GLU A 60 -5.69 19.12 6.61
C GLU A 60 -6.87 19.80 7.32
N HIS A 61 -7.06 19.49 8.60
CA HIS A 61 -8.17 19.99 9.41
C HIS A 61 -7.62 20.73 10.62
N HIS A 62 -7.54 22.06 10.51
CA HIS A 62 -6.88 22.97 11.46
C HIS A 62 -5.37 22.80 11.61
N GLU A 63 -4.85 21.58 11.47
CA GLU A 63 -3.43 21.26 11.37
C GLU A 63 -3.16 20.24 10.25
N ASP A 64 -1.88 19.96 10.00
CA ASP A 64 -1.44 19.00 8.98
C ASP A 64 -2.10 17.63 9.23
N LEU A 65 -2.09 17.17 10.49
CA LEU A 65 -2.87 16.02 10.99
C LEU A 65 -3.39 16.30 12.42
N LEU A 66 -4.62 15.90 12.73
CA LEU A 66 -5.12 15.79 14.11
C LEU A 66 -5.49 14.35 14.42
N ALA A 67 -4.97 13.79 15.51
CA ALA A 67 -5.34 12.45 15.95
C ALA A 67 -6.44 12.53 17.02
N GLU A 68 -7.61 11.96 16.72
CA GLU A 68 -8.78 11.91 17.59
C GLU A 68 -8.63 10.77 18.60
N ARG A 69 -8.88 11.07 19.88
CA ARG A 69 -8.76 10.15 21.00
C ARG A 69 -10.15 9.76 21.55
N PRO A 70 -10.30 8.61 22.23
CA PRO A 70 -11.56 8.18 22.83
C PRO A 70 -12.15 9.15 23.87
N ASP A 71 -11.31 9.97 24.49
CA ASP A 71 -11.71 11.01 25.45
C ASP A 71 -12.23 12.30 24.78
N SER A 72 -12.46 12.27 23.46
CA SER A 72 -12.87 13.41 22.63
C SER A 72 -11.86 14.56 22.60
N THR A 73 -10.61 14.31 22.98
CA THR A 73 -9.49 15.25 22.80
C THR A 73 -8.66 14.89 21.56
N TYR A 74 -7.78 15.82 21.16
CA TYR A 74 -6.98 15.68 19.94
C TYR A 74 -5.50 15.90 20.21
N ASP A 75 -4.68 15.07 19.58
CA ASP A 75 -3.24 15.31 19.48
C ASP A 75 -2.95 15.99 18.14
N ALA A 76 -2.36 17.18 18.17
CA ALA A 76 -2.17 18.03 16.99
C ALA A 76 -0.76 17.89 16.41
N PHE A 77 -0.64 17.52 15.13
CA PHE A 77 0.64 17.26 14.48
C PHE A 77 0.95 18.31 13.40
N GLN A 78 2.15 18.86 13.47
CA GLN A 78 2.79 19.61 12.39
C GLN A 78 3.90 18.74 11.79
N VAL A 79 3.74 18.37 10.52
CA VAL A 79 4.71 17.55 9.79
C VAL A 79 5.64 18.45 9.02
N LYS A 80 6.95 18.24 9.19
CA LYS A 80 7.98 19.03 8.53
C LYS A 80 9.00 18.13 7.86
N THR A 81 9.46 18.55 6.69
CA THR A 81 10.53 17.89 5.96
C THR A 81 11.72 18.81 5.85
N ARG A 82 12.92 18.25 5.98
CA ARG A 82 14.19 18.97 5.82
C ARG A 82 15.17 18.11 5.05
N ARG A 83 15.97 18.73 4.18
CA ARG A 83 17.02 17.98 3.49
C ARG A 83 18.19 17.71 4.46
N PRO A 84 18.85 16.55 4.38
CA PRO A 84 19.92 16.20 5.31
C PRO A 84 21.06 17.23 5.37
N GLU A 85 21.36 17.92 4.26
CA GLU A 85 22.48 18.85 4.15
C GLU A 85 22.29 20.13 4.97
N ILE A 86 21.03 20.47 5.32
CA ILE A 86 20.69 21.66 6.13
C ILE A 86 20.86 21.37 7.63
N GLY A 87 21.06 20.11 8.02
CA GLY A 87 21.27 19.70 9.41
C GLY A 87 20.00 19.72 10.28
N ASP A 88 20.20 19.75 11.59
CA ASP A 88 19.13 19.64 12.60
C ASP A 88 18.26 20.90 12.69
N TRP A 89 17.03 20.73 13.15
CA TRP A 89 16.12 21.82 13.49
C TRP A 89 16.57 22.59 14.75
N THR A 90 16.37 23.90 14.71
CA THR A 90 16.71 24.88 15.74
C THR A 90 15.52 25.80 16.02
N LEU A 91 15.51 26.46 17.17
CA LEU A 91 14.47 27.45 17.52
C LEU A 91 14.53 28.74 16.70
N THR A 92 15.61 28.95 15.93
CA THR A 92 15.74 30.07 15.00
C THR A 92 15.16 29.79 13.62
N ASP A 93 14.85 28.52 13.32
CA ASP A 93 14.25 28.18 12.04
C ASP A 93 12.81 28.70 11.95
N GLU A 94 12.50 29.43 10.87
CA GLU A 94 11.20 30.07 10.67
C GLU A 94 10.06 29.04 10.66
N ALA A 95 10.25 27.89 10.01
CA ALA A 95 9.24 26.83 9.95
C ALA A 95 8.92 26.25 11.35
N MET A 96 9.91 26.17 12.25
CA MET A 96 9.71 25.76 13.63
C MET A 96 8.91 26.81 14.40
N ARG A 97 9.30 28.07 14.30
CA ARG A 97 8.62 29.19 14.96
C ARG A 97 7.18 29.33 14.49
N HIS A 98 6.94 29.20 13.19
CA HIS A 98 5.61 29.22 12.60
C HIS A 98 4.73 28.06 13.10
N SER A 99 5.28 26.84 13.22
CA SER A 99 4.55 25.69 13.77
C SER A 99 4.15 25.92 15.24
N LEU A 100 5.07 26.44 16.05
CA LEU A 100 4.80 26.76 17.46
C LEU A 100 3.78 27.90 17.60
N LYS A 101 3.83 28.92 16.73
CA LYS A 101 2.83 29.98 16.69
C LYS A 101 1.44 29.42 16.38
N ARG A 102 1.32 28.55 15.37
CA ARG A 102 0.04 27.89 15.05
C ARG A 102 -0.52 27.09 16.22
N PHE A 103 0.33 26.38 16.97
CA PHE A 103 -0.13 25.68 18.18
C PHE A 103 -0.72 26.61 19.23
N VAL A 104 -0.15 27.80 19.43
CA VAL A 104 -0.74 28.81 20.32
C VAL A 104 -2.09 29.29 19.80
N GLU A 105 -2.21 29.57 18.50
CA GLU A 105 -3.48 29.96 17.88
C GLU A 105 -4.54 28.86 18.00
N LEU A 106 -4.13 27.59 17.84
CA LEU A 106 -4.99 26.43 17.98
C LEU A 106 -5.47 26.24 19.42
N ASP A 107 -4.57 26.37 20.40
CA ASP A 107 -4.89 26.29 21.82
C ASP A 107 -5.83 27.43 22.25
N GLN A 108 -5.61 28.65 21.77
CA GLN A 108 -6.52 29.77 22.05
C GLN A 108 -7.93 29.53 21.51
N LYS A 109 -8.03 28.83 20.38
CA LYS A 109 -9.31 28.56 19.72
C LYS A 109 -10.06 27.36 20.31
N PHE A 110 -9.35 26.30 20.69
CA PHE A 110 -9.95 25.02 21.07
C PHE A 110 -9.62 24.56 22.49
N GLY A 111 -8.65 25.19 23.16
CA GLY A 111 -8.31 25.00 24.56
C GLY A 111 -8.08 23.54 24.94
N SER A 112 -8.81 23.10 25.98
CA SER A 112 -8.72 21.74 26.54
C SER A 112 -9.11 20.63 25.57
N ASN A 113 -9.66 20.95 24.40
CA ASN A 113 -9.95 19.94 23.39
C ASN A 113 -8.67 19.42 22.72
N ILE A 114 -7.57 20.18 22.77
CA ILE A 114 -6.26 19.69 22.35
C ILE A 114 -5.57 19.10 23.57
N HIS A 115 -5.05 17.88 23.47
CA HIS A 115 -4.33 17.22 24.56
C HIS A 115 -2.83 17.54 24.50
N ARG A 116 -2.19 17.39 23.34
CA ARG A 116 -0.79 17.79 23.10
C ARG A 116 -0.54 18.23 21.66
N PHE A 117 0.62 18.85 21.49
CA PHE A 117 1.12 19.32 20.20
C PHE A 117 2.39 18.57 19.84
N ILE A 118 2.54 18.16 18.58
CA ILE A 118 3.67 17.35 18.14
C ILE A 118 4.23 17.96 16.87
N ILE A 119 5.53 18.26 16.87
CA ILE A 119 6.26 18.53 15.62
C ILE A 119 7.01 17.27 15.25
N VAL A 120 6.74 16.74 14.06
CA VAL A 120 7.45 15.60 13.51
C VAL A 120 8.26 15.99 12.29
N SER A 121 9.46 15.43 12.17
CA SER A 121 10.31 15.66 11.01
C SER A 121 11.24 14.49 10.70
N ASN A 122 11.61 14.34 9.42
CA ASN A 122 12.62 13.38 8.98
C ASN A 122 14.04 13.74 9.47
N ALA A 123 14.30 15.01 9.76
CA ALA A 123 15.53 15.49 10.39
C ALA A 123 15.40 15.60 11.91
N GLU A 124 16.54 15.46 12.61
CA GLU A 124 16.61 15.60 14.06
C GLU A 124 16.40 17.04 14.52
N PHE A 125 16.17 17.16 15.84
CA PHE A 125 16.08 18.43 16.53
C PHE A 125 17.32 18.61 17.39
N SER A 126 18.01 19.74 17.22
CA SER A 126 19.28 19.97 17.90
C SER A 126 19.13 19.84 19.42
N SER A 127 20.07 19.11 20.03
CA SER A 127 20.13 18.85 21.46
C SER A 127 21.54 19.11 21.96
N VAL A 128 21.68 19.96 22.97
CA VAL A 128 22.97 20.21 23.61
C VAL A 128 22.89 20.06 25.12
N GLY A 129 23.99 19.64 25.74
CA GLY A 129 24.11 19.59 27.20
C GLY A 129 23.84 20.96 27.82
N LEU A 130 23.25 20.97 29.02
CA LEU A 130 22.96 22.21 29.75
C LEU A 130 24.23 22.86 30.32
N ASP A 131 25.34 22.13 30.35
CA ASP A 131 26.68 22.51 30.79
C ASP A 131 27.52 23.19 29.69
N VAL A 132 26.99 23.27 28.46
CA VAL A 132 27.68 23.88 27.32
C VAL A 132 27.88 25.38 27.53
N THR A 133 29.12 25.85 27.35
CA THR A 133 29.49 27.26 27.51
C THR A 133 28.99 28.16 26.36
N ASP A 134 28.74 27.59 25.19
CA ASP A 134 28.13 28.30 24.05
C ASP A 134 26.64 28.55 24.28
N LEU A 135 26.35 29.70 24.89
CA LEU A 135 24.99 30.15 25.18
C LEU A 135 24.14 30.32 23.93
N ARG A 136 24.72 30.64 22.77
CA ARG A 136 23.96 30.80 21.51
C ARG A 136 23.45 29.45 21.05
N ARG A 137 24.31 28.44 21.05
CA ARG A 137 23.94 27.07 20.68
C ARG A 137 22.93 26.48 21.67
N LEU A 138 23.06 26.79 22.96
CA LEU A 138 22.11 26.40 24.00
C LEU A 138 20.73 27.04 23.79
N LYS A 139 20.65 28.37 23.58
CA LYS A 139 19.42 29.12 23.29
C LYS A 139 18.66 28.59 22.09
N ASN A 140 19.38 28.08 21.08
CA ASN A 140 18.79 27.64 19.82
C ASN A 140 18.34 26.18 19.84
N SER A 141 18.65 25.41 20.89
CA SER A 141 18.33 23.98 20.98
C SER A 141 16.89 23.76 21.46
N PRO A 142 15.98 23.28 20.58
CA PRO A 142 14.58 23.08 20.94
C PRO A 142 14.40 21.96 21.97
N ARG A 143 15.17 20.87 21.91
CA ARG A 143 15.08 19.78 22.90
C ARG A 143 15.53 20.24 24.29
N SER A 144 16.64 20.97 24.38
CA SER A 144 17.12 21.50 25.66
C SER A 144 16.16 22.54 26.24
N PHE A 145 15.58 23.40 25.39
CA PHE A 145 14.57 24.37 25.80
C PHE A 145 13.32 23.69 26.39
N LEU A 146 12.69 22.77 25.65
CA LEU A 146 11.49 22.06 26.14
C LEU A 146 11.78 21.24 27.40
N LYS A 147 12.97 20.62 27.50
CA LYS A 147 13.41 19.91 28.70
C LYS A 147 13.45 20.81 29.93
N VAL A 148 13.98 22.03 29.80
CA VAL A 148 14.02 23.00 30.90
C VAL A 148 12.61 23.45 31.28
N LEU A 149 11.75 23.76 30.30
CA LEU A 149 10.36 24.16 30.57
C LEU A 149 9.57 23.06 31.30
N GLY A 150 9.84 21.79 31.00
CA GLY A 150 9.23 20.64 31.69
C GLY A 150 9.49 20.63 33.21
N GLY A 151 10.63 21.17 33.65
CA GLY A 151 10.98 21.29 35.06
C GLY A 151 10.38 22.51 35.78
N CYS A 152 9.84 23.48 35.04
CA CYS A 152 9.26 24.72 35.58
C CYS A 152 7.73 24.59 35.75
N ARG A 153 7.16 25.27 36.76
CA ARG A 153 5.71 25.33 36.98
C ARG A 153 5.05 26.53 36.32
N GLN A 154 5.80 27.62 36.17
CA GLN A 154 5.33 28.90 35.63
C GLN A 154 6.45 29.60 34.84
N PRO A 155 6.10 30.55 33.94
CA PRO A 155 7.09 31.24 33.11
C PRO A 155 8.21 31.95 33.88
N SER A 156 7.92 32.48 35.07
CA SER A 156 8.88 33.21 35.90
C SER A 156 9.98 32.32 36.51
N GLU A 157 9.79 31.00 36.52
CA GLU A 157 10.78 30.02 37.02
C GLU A 157 11.74 29.56 35.93
N VAL A 158 11.52 29.95 34.68
CA VAL A 158 12.39 29.57 33.57
C VAL A 158 13.73 30.27 33.74
N PRO A 159 14.85 29.55 33.86
CA PRO A 159 16.16 30.16 34.06
C PRO A 159 16.66 30.82 32.77
N ALA A 160 17.54 31.81 32.92
CA ALA A 160 18.38 32.25 31.81
C ALA A 160 19.26 31.06 31.33
N PRO A 161 19.51 30.92 30.03
CA PRO A 161 19.16 31.87 28.96
C PRO A 161 17.76 31.67 28.35
N PHE A 162 17.00 30.64 28.76
CA PHE A 162 15.74 30.27 28.14
C PHE A 162 14.57 31.23 28.45
N ALA A 163 14.64 31.96 29.56
CA ALA A 163 13.69 33.03 29.88
C ALA A 163 13.61 34.09 28.76
N GLU A 164 14.78 34.48 28.22
CA GLU A 164 14.87 35.45 27.13
C GLU A 164 14.26 34.89 25.83
N VAL A 165 14.49 33.60 25.55
CA VAL A 165 13.92 32.92 24.38
C VAL A 165 12.39 32.89 24.48
N LEU A 166 11.85 32.53 25.65
CA LEU A 166 10.41 32.50 25.88
C LEU A 166 9.78 33.89 25.72
N ALA A 167 10.38 34.93 26.30
CA ALA A 167 9.89 36.30 26.20
C ALA A 167 9.94 36.84 24.76
N ALA A 168 11.02 36.55 24.03
CA ALA A 168 11.15 36.93 22.63
C ALA A 168 10.08 36.24 21.75
N MET A 169 9.85 34.94 21.96
CA MET A 169 8.83 34.19 21.22
C MET A 169 7.41 34.67 21.57
N ALA A 170 7.11 34.95 22.84
CA ALA A 170 5.81 35.48 23.23
C ALA A 170 5.52 36.82 22.54
N THR A 171 6.52 37.70 22.48
CA THR A 171 6.44 39.00 21.80
C THR A 171 6.20 38.84 20.30
N GLU A 172 6.98 37.99 19.63
CA GLU A 172 6.87 37.72 18.20
C GLU A 172 5.54 37.06 17.81
N PHE A 173 5.06 36.14 18.64
CA PHE A 173 3.79 35.46 18.40
C PHE A 173 2.59 36.33 18.75
N GLY A 174 2.80 37.44 19.47
CA GLY A 174 1.75 38.35 19.92
C GLY A 174 0.83 37.71 20.95
N CYS A 175 1.37 36.88 21.84
CA CYS A 175 0.59 36.11 22.82
C CYS A 175 1.09 36.29 24.26
N ASP A 176 0.25 35.93 25.22
CA ASP A 176 0.63 35.93 26.64
C ASP A 176 1.69 34.87 26.95
N ALA A 177 2.65 35.21 27.82
CA ALA A 177 3.75 34.31 28.17
C ALA A 177 3.27 33.04 28.89
N ASN A 178 2.18 33.08 29.67
CA ASN A 178 1.62 31.89 30.29
C ASN A 178 0.93 30.99 29.26
N ALA A 179 0.24 31.58 28.27
CA ALA A 179 -0.37 30.83 27.18
C ALA A 179 0.70 30.10 26.35
N LEU A 180 1.76 30.80 25.93
CA LEU A 180 2.88 30.17 25.22
C LEU A 180 3.54 29.06 26.06
N PHE A 181 3.80 29.33 27.33
CA PHE A 181 4.41 28.35 28.23
C PHE A 181 3.54 27.09 28.39
N ALA A 182 2.22 27.25 28.56
CA ALA A 182 1.29 26.13 28.67
C ALA A 182 1.29 25.24 27.41
N VAL A 183 1.30 25.86 26.22
CA VAL A 183 1.42 25.16 24.93
C VAL A 183 2.76 24.43 24.84
N LEU A 184 3.87 25.12 25.09
CA LEU A 184 5.21 24.52 25.01
C LEU A 184 5.40 23.33 25.97
N LYS A 185 4.77 23.36 27.15
CA LYS A 185 4.78 22.21 28.07
C LYS A 185 4.05 20.97 27.55
N ARG A 186 3.13 21.17 26.61
CA ARG A 186 2.39 20.12 25.91
C ARG A 186 2.96 19.83 24.52
N THR A 187 4.10 20.43 24.16
CA THR A 187 4.74 20.22 22.86
C THR A 187 5.78 19.10 22.94
N GLU A 188 5.69 18.15 22.01
CA GLU A 188 6.66 17.08 21.80
C GLU A 188 7.36 17.22 20.44
N LEU A 189 8.60 16.74 20.36
CA LEU A 189 9.40 16.71 19.13
C LEU A 189 9.73 15.26 18.79
N VAL A 190 9.31 14.82 17.61
CA VAL A 190 9.43 13.43 17.18
C VAL A 190 10.27 13.34 15.91
N LYS A 191 11.28 12.46 15.92
CA LYS A 191 11.98 12.08 14.69
C LYS A 191 11.12 11.07 13.94
N GLY A 192 10.67 11.45 12.75
CA GLY A 192 9.96 10.59 11.82
C GLY A 192 10.90 9.72 10.98
N PRO A 193 10.34 8.94 10.04
CA PRO A 193 11.13 8.14 9.10
C PRO A 193 11.99 9.02 8.19
N ASN A 194 12.99 8.43 7.55
CA ASN A 194 13.82 9.13 6.59
C ASN A 194 13.00 9.54 5.35
N ARG A 195 13.21 10.76 4.85
CA ARG A 195 12.53 11.30 3.65
C ARG A 195 12.80 10.47 2.38
N ASP A 196 13.90 9.72 2.34
CA ASP A 196 14.24 8.88 1.20
C ASP A 196 13.69 7.46 1.27
N HIS A 197 13.31 7.00 2.46
CA HIS A 197 12.95 5.61 2.69
C HIS A 197 11.63 5.42 3.43
N PHE A 198 10.86 6.48 3.69
CA PHE A 198 9.59 6.39 4.42
C PHE A 198 8.62 5.36 3.81
N ASP A 199 8.57 5.23 2.48
CA ASP A 199 7.73 4.22 1.82
C ASP A 199 8.15 2.79 2.18
N SER A 200 9.46 2.54 2.28
CA SER A 200 10.01 1.25 2.71
C SER A 200 9.80 1.03 4.21
N GLU A 201 9.97 2.07 5.04
CA GLU A 201 9.72 1.97 6.48
C GLU A 201 8.24 1.65 6.78
N VAL A 202 7.29 2.30 6.09
CA VAL A 202 5.86 1.96 6.23
C VAL A 202 5.61 0.50 5.84
N ALA A 203 6.06 0.08 4.64
CA ALA A 203 5.76 -1.25 4.11
C ALA A 203 6.44 -2.39 4.87
N HIS A 204 7.70 -2.22 5.27
CA HIS A 204 8.56 -3.32 5.71
C HIS A 204 9.01 -3.23 7.17
N ILE A 205 8.72 -2.12 7.87
CA ILE A 205 8.99 -1.98 9.30
C ILE A 205 7.69 -1.83 10.09
N HIS A 206 6.75 -1.00 9.63
CA HIS A 206 5.52 -0.71 10.38
C HIS A 206 4.41 -1.72 10.11
N LEU A 207 4.07 -1.98 8.85
CA LEU A 207 3.01 -2.94 8.50
C LEU A 207 3.25 -4.34 9.08
N PRO A 208 4.46 -4.94 9.04
CA PRO A 208 4.67 -6.28 9.58
C PRO A 208 4.46 -6.42 11.11
N LYS A 209 4.26 -5.30 11.83
CA LYS A 209 3.86 -5.31 13.24
C LYS A 209 2.39 -5.66 13.44
N LEU A 210 1.56 -5.51 12.41
CA LEU A 210 0.18 -6.03 12.39
C LEU A 210 0.24 -7.55 12.22
N THR A 211 -0.55 -8.27 13.02
CA THR A 211 -0.56 -9.75 13.00
C THR A 211 -0.84 -10.30 11.60
N ASP A 212 -1.80 -9.69 10.90
CA ASP A 212 -2.24 -10.13 9.57
C ASP A 212 -1.23 -9.80 8.45
N CYS A 213 -0.30 -8.87 8.69
CA CYS A 213 0.72 -8.48 7.71
C CYS A 213 2.07 -9.18 7.93
N LYS A 214 2.26 -9.88 9.06
CA LYS A 214 3.56 -10.43 9.46
C LYS A 214 4.16 -11.40 8.43
N LEU A 215 3.30 -12.14 7.71
CA LEU A 215 3.69 -13.15 6.73
C LEU A 215 3.38 -12.72 5.28
N MET A 216 2.95 -11.48 5.07
CA MET A 216 2.65 -10.98 3.72
C MET A 216 3.94 -10.84 2.89
N PRO A 217 3.92 -11.23 1.61
CA PRO A 217 4.98 -10.91 0.67
C PRO A 217 5.22 -9.41 0.53
N ALA A 218 6.43 -9.01 0.12
CA ALA A 218 6.79 -7.60 -0.03
C ALA A 218 5.87 -6.83 -1.00
N ALA A 219 5.41 -7.47 -2.08
CA ALA A 219 4.48 -6.86 -3.04
C ALA A 219 3.12 -6.54 -2.41
N GLU A 220 2.60 -7.44 -1.57
CA GLU A 220 1.34 -7.22 -0.84
C GLU A 220 1.50 -6.11 0.20
N LEU A 221 2.60 -6.10 0.96
CA LEU A 221 2.91 -5.02 1.90
C LEU A 221 3.00 -3.66 1.20
N ASN A 222 3.63 -3.60 0.03
CA ASN A 222 3.69 -2.38 -0.79
C ASN A 222 2.29 -1.93 -1.23
N SER A 223 1.43 -2.86 -1.65
CA SER A 223 0.05 -2.56 -2.02
C SER A 223 -0.77 -2.03 -0.85
N VAL A 224 -0.67 -2.64 0.34
CA VAL A 224 -1.34 -2.13 1.55
C VAL A 224 -0.83 -0.74 1.92
N ARG A 225 0.49 -0.49 1.85
CA ARG A 225 1.06 0.84 2.06
C ARG A 225 0.44 1.86 1.11
N ASP A 226 0.49 1.57 -0.19
CA ASP A 226 0.05 2.54 -1.20
C ASP A 226 -1.43 2.86 -1.06
N GLU A 227 -2.26 1.88 -0.74
CA GLU A 227 -3.67 2.10 -0.43
C GLU A 227 -3.87 2.97 0.82
N LEU A 228 -3.15 2.69 1.92
CA LEU A 228 -3.24 3.51 3.14
C LEU A 228 -2.82 4.97 2.89
N ILE A 229 -1.70 5.18 2.21
CA ILE A 229 -1.23 6.52 1.84
C ILE A 229 -2.27 7.20 0.95
N GLN A 230 -2.89 6.47 0.02
CA GLN A 230 -3.93 7.00 -0.85
C GLN A 230 -5.19 7.41 -0.08
N LYS A 231 -5.60 6.66 0.96
CA LYS A 231 -6.72 7.06 1.84
C LYS A 231 -6.43 8.36 2.59
N VAL A 232 -5.22 8.51 3.13
CA VAL A 232 -4.78 9.74 3.82
C VAL A 232 -4.71 10.91 2.83
N TYR A 233 -4.18 10.68 1.62
CA TYR A 233 -4.17 11.67 0.54
C TYR A 233 -5.59 12.09 0.15
N GLY A 234 -6.52 11.15 -0.02
CA GLY A 234 -7.91 11.42 -0.36
C GLY A 234 -8.59 12.31 0.68
N ALA A 235 -8.37 12.03 1.96
CA ALA A 235 -8.86 12.87 3.06
C ALA A 235 -8.20 14.27 3.09
N SER A 236 -6.90 14.35 2.81
CA SER A 236 -6.15 15.62 2.76
C SER A 236 -6.62 16.52 1.61
N SER A 237 -6.90 15.93 0.46
CA SER A 237 -7.26 16.63 -0.78
C SER A 237 -8.76 16.89 -0.94
N LEU A 238 -9.60 16.45 0.00
CA LEU A 238 -11.07 16.45 -0.12
C LEU A 238 -11.53 15.73 -1.40
N LEU A 239 -10.96 14.55 -1.67
CA LEU A 239 -11.35 13.73 -2.82
C LEU A 239 -12.85 13.42 -2.75
N ILE A 240 -13.57 13.82 -3.81
CA ILE A 240 -15.02 13.74 -3.86
C ILE A 240 -15.42 12.42 -4.50
N GLU A 241 -15.75 11.43 -3.68
CA GLU A 241 -16.30 10.16 -4.14
C GLU A 241 -17.80 10.01 -3.86
N ASP A 242 -18.34 10.79 -2.91
CA ASP A 242 -19.73 10.72 -2.47
C ASP A 242 -20.56 11.91 -3.01
N PRO A 243 -21.59 11.67 -3.85
CA PRO A 243 -22.47 12.73 -4.37
C PRO A 243 -23.11 13.60 -3.28
N ARG A 244 -23.29 13.08 -2.06
CA ARG A 244 -23.87 13.81 -0.92
C ARG A 244 -23.02 15.02 -0.51
N GLN A 245 -21.73 15.06 -0.85
CA GLN A 245 -20.86 16.21 -0.60
C GLN A 245 -21.22 17.46 -1.43
N HIS A 246 -22.07 17.29 -2.46
CA HIS A 246 -22.63 18.37 -3.29
C HIS A 246 -24.04 18.80 -2.85
N LEU A 247 -24.65 18.12 -1.88
CA LEU A 247 -25.98 18.46 -1.40
C LEU A 247 -25.91 19.55 -0.32
N PRO A 248 -26.92 20.44 -0.23
CA PRO A 248 -27.02 21.40 0.85
C PRO A 248 -27.00 20.67 2.20
N HIS A 249 -26.15 21.13 3.11
CA HIS A 249 -26.09 20.58 4.46
C HIS A 249 -27.43 20.81 5.19
N VAL A 250 -28.06 19.73 5.65
CA VAL A 250 -29.25 19.81 6.50
C VAL A 250 -28.81 19.92 7.95
N ALA A 251 -29.27 20.96 8.65
CA ALA A 251 -28.95 21.19 10.05
C ALA A 251 -29.33 19.97 10.91
N GLY A 252 -28.39 19.50 11.73
CA GLY A 252 -28.55 18.31 12.59
C GLY A 252 -27.99 17.00 12.02
N GLN A 253 -27.50 16.99 10.79
CA GLN A 253 -26.74 15.87 10.22
C GLN A 253 -25.24 16.12 10.30
N ALA A 254 -24.42 15.07 10.25
CA ALA A 254 -22.98 15.22 10.17
C ALA A 254 -22.59 15.83 8.80
N ASN A 255 -21.70 16.81 8.78
CA ASN A 255 -21.26 17.47 7.54
C ASN A 255 -20.40 16.51 6.70
N PRO A 256 -20.84 16.06 5.51
CA PRO A 256 -20.10 15.09 4.71
C PRO A 256 -18.72 15.58 4.26
N ARG A 257 -18.57 16.89 4.00
CA ARG A 257 -17.27 17.49 3.63
C ARG A 257 -16.29 17.50 4.80
N LEU A 258 -16.80 17.61 6.01
CA LEU A 258 -15.98 17.52 7.22
C LEU A 258 -15.57 16.07 7.45
N LEU A 259 -16.51 15.13 7.38
CA LEU A 259 -16.24 13.70 7.54
C LEU A 259 -15.29 13.14 6.48
N ALA A 260 -15.28 13.69 5.26
CA ALA A 260 -14.33 13.30 4.22
C ALA A 260 -12.86 13.52 4.63
N LYS A 261 -12.58 14.42 5.59
CA LYS A 261 -11.23 14.64 6.14
C LYS A 261 -10.85 13.64 7.22
N ARG A 262 -11.78 12.80 7.71
CA ARG A 262 -11.58 11.87 8.83
C ARG A 262 -11.29 10.46 8.31
N VAL A 263 -10.12 9.92 8.64
CA VAL A 263 -9.73 8.54 8.33
C VAL A 263 -9.77 7.71 9.61
N PRO A 264 -10.75 6.80 9.79
CA PRO A 264 -10.82 5.96 10.98
C PRO A 264 -9.75 4.87 10.96
N VAL A 265 -9.32 4.42 12.14
CA VAL A 265 -8.32 3.34 12.28
C VAL A 265 -8.78 2.02 11.66
N SER A 266 -10.10 1.79 11.58
CA SER A 266 -10.67 0.61 10.91
C SER A 266 -10.24 0.45 9.45
N VAL A 267 -9.89 1.55 8.76
CA VAL A 267 -9.36 1.53 7.38
C VAL A 267 -8.12 0.66 7.27
N VAL A 268 -7.31 0.52 8.32
CA VAL A 268 -6.16 -0.38 8.33
C VAL A 268 -6.59 -1.83 8.10
N ALA A 269 -7.60 -2.29 8.83
CA ALA A 269 -8.14 -3.64 8.66
C ALA A 269 -8.77 -3.82 7.28
N ASP A 270 -9.44 -2.80 6.75
CA ASP A 270 -10.05 -2.83 5.41
C ASP A 270 -8.97 -2.97 4.31
N CYS A 271 -7.91 -2.17 4.35
CA CYS A 271 -6.80 -2.23 3.41
C CYS A 271 -6.06 -3.58 3.49
N VAL A 272 -5.82 -4.07 4.71
CA VAL A 272 -5.18 -5.38 4.91
C VAL A 272 -6.08 -6.50 4.42
N GLY A 273 -7.37 -6.51 4.77
CA GLY A 273 -8.33 -7.53 4.33
C GLY A 273 -8.52 -7.54 2.81
N GLN A 274 -8.44 -6.39 2.17
CA GLN A 274 -8.44 -6.29 0.71
C GLN A 274 -7.17 -6.87 0.09
N THR A 275 -6.02 -6.93 0.75
CA THR A 275 -4.80 -7.52 0.17
C THR A 275 -4.51 -8.94 0.67
N SER A 276 -4.98 -9.29 1.88
CA SER A 276 -4.78 -10.55 2.57
C SER A 276 -5.64 -11.67 2.02
N GLY A 277 -5.28 -12.14 0.83
CA GLY A 277 -5.57 -13.50 0.42
C GLY A 277 -4.26 -14.26 0.47
N MET A 278 -3.87 -14.82 1.62
CA MET A 278 -2.83 -15.84 1.65
C MET A 278 -3.32 -17.02 0.78
N VAL A 279 -2.90 -17.00 -0.48
CA VAL A 279 -3.28 -17.98 -1.47
C VAL A 279 -2.15 -19.00 -1.55
N PHE A 280 -2.50 -20.27 -1.43
CA PHE A 280 -1.55 -21.35 -1.70
C PHE A 280 -1.00 -21.20 -3.13
N ARG A 281 0.32 -21.08 -3.26
CA ARG A 281 1.02 -20.96 -4.54
C ARG A 281 1.80 -22.25 -4.86
N TYR A 282 1.65 -22.76 -6.07
CA TYR A 282 2.41 -23.91 -6.56
C TYR A 282 3.83 -23.46 -6.96
N GLN A 283 4.85 -23.80 -6.17
CA GLN A 283 6.23 -23.34 -6.37
C GLN A 283 7.15 -24.37 -7.09
N THR A 284 6.81 -25.65 -7.08
CA THR A 284 7.65 -26.74 -7.61
C THR A 284 7.00 -27.47 -8.80
N GLY A 285 7.81 -27.85 -9.80
CA GLY A 285 7.37 -28.52 -11.03
C GLY A 285 7.62 -27.67 -12.30
N ASP A 286 7.89 -28.33 -13.42
CA ASP A 286 7.94 -27.71 -14.75
C ASP A 286 6.51 -27.54 -15.27
N VAL A 287 6.24 -26.40 -15.91
CA VAL A 287 4.95 -26.15 -16.60
C VAL A 287 4.79 -27.17 -17.73
N THR A 288 3.68 -27.91 -17.76
CA THR A 288 3.42 -28.92 -18.81
C THR A 288 2.63 -28.35 -19.98
N ILE A 289 1.93 -27.23 -19.81
CA ILE A 289 1.19 -26.57 -20.87
C ILE A 289 2.16 -25.91 -21.87
N ALA A 290 2.30 -26.52 -23.05
CA ALA A 290 2.94 -25.87 -24.20
C ALA A 290 1.91 -24.97 -24.94
N ILE A 291 2.18 -23.68 -24.99
CA ILE A 291 1.32 -22.68 -25.65
C ILE A 291 1.75 -22.51 -27.12
N GLY A 292 0.79 -22.52 -28.04
CA GLY A 292 1.01 -22.38 -29.48
C GLY A 292 0.98 -23.71 -30.23
N GLU A 293 0.76 -24.83 -29.53
CA GLU A 293 0.76 -26.19 -30.09
C GLU A 293 -0.63 -26.87 -30.08
N SER A 294 -1.68 -26.26 -29.51
CA SER A 294 -3.01 -26.90 -29.43
C SER A 294 -3.66 -27.16 -30.80
N GLY A 295 -3.14 -26.57 -31.87
CA GLY A 295 -3.50 -26.91 -33.25
C GLY A 295 -3.16 -28.36 -33.64
N THR A 296 -2.08 -28.93 -33.13
CA THR A 296 -1.57 -30.26 -33.52
C THR A 296 -2.01 -31.37 -32.57
N GLN A 297 -2.36 -31.03 -31.32
CA GLN A 297 -2.71 -32.00 -30.27
C GLN A 297 -4.22 -32.18 -30.05
N ARG A 298 -5.08 -31.46 -30.78
CA ARG A 298 -6.55 -31.54 -30.68
C ARG A 298 -7.11 -32.95 -30.86
N ASP A 299 -6.47 -33.79 -31.65
CA ASP A 299 -6.88 -35.18 -31.83
C ASP A 299 -6.77 -36.00 -30.53
N ILE A 300 -5.85 -35.64 -29.62
CA ILE A 300 -5.73 -36.26 -28.29
C ILE A 300 -6.93 -35.91 -27.43
N LEU A 301 -7.32 -34.63 -27.40
CA LEU A 301 -8.52 -34.15 -26.69
C LEU A 301 -9.75 -34.92 -27.17
N ARG A 302 -9.96 -34.98 -28.48
CA ARG A 302 -11.09 -35.72 -29.11
C ARG A 302 -11.12 -37.18 -28.69
N LYS A 303 -10.01 -37.90 -28.87
CA LYS A 303 -9.90 -39.33 -28.51
C LYS A 303 -10.28 -39.58 -27.06
N LYS A 304 -9.77 -38.76 -26.14
CA LYS A 304 -10.05 -38.90 -24.70
C LYS A 304 -11.48 -38.56 -24.32
N PHE A 305 -12.07 -37.54 -24.95
CA PHE A 305 -13.48 -37.19 -24.73
C PHE A 305 -14.42 -38.27 -25.26
N VAL A 306 -14.14 -38.81 -26.44
CA VAL A 306 -14.91 -39.94 -27.01
C VAL A 306 -14.83 -41.15 -26.07
N GLN A 307 -13.63 -41.54 -25.65
CA GLN A 307 -13.46 -42.67 -24.72
C GLN A 307 -14.08 -42.41 -23.34
N GLY A 308 -14.11 -41.16 -22.90
CA GLY A 308 -14.76 -40.72 -21.67
C GLY A 308 -16.29 -40.69 -21.75
N GLY A 309 -16.90 -40.88 -22.93
CA GLY A 309 -18.35 -40.74 -23.12
C GLY A 309 -18.83 -39.29 -23.11
N LEU A 310 -18.00 -38.36 -23.58
CA LEU A 310 -18.22 -36.90 -23.53
C LEU A 310 -18.39 -36.26 -24.93
N VAL A 311 -18.90 -37.02 -25.90
CA VAL A 311 -19.00 -36.58 -27.30
C VAL A 311 -19.79 -35.28 -27.45
N ASP A 312 -20.89 -35.14 -26.70
CA ASP A 312 -21.78 -33.97 -26.78
C ASP A 312 -21.13 -32.68 -26.24
N GLN A 313 -20.16 -32.80 -25.32
CA GLN A 313 -19.48 -31.65 -24.70
C GLN A 313 -18.20 -31.26 -25.45
N LEU A 314 -17.76 -32.09 -26.41
CA LEU A 314 -16.52 -31.89 -27.14
C LEU A 314 -16.45 -30.53 -27.88
N PRO A 315 -17.48 -30.06 -28.63
CA PRO A 315 -17.38 -28.78 -29.34
C PRO A 315 -17.20 -27.59 -28.41
N LEU A 316 -17.84 -27.63 -27.23
CA LEU A 316 -17.71 -26.59 -26.23
C LEU A 316 -16.32 -26.59 -25.60
N MET A 317 -15.79 -27.77 -25.28
CA MET A 317 -14.45 -27.90 -24.71
C MET A 317 -13.39 -27.42 -25.70
N GLU A 318 -13.44 -27.86 -26.96
CA GLU A 318 -12.50 -27.43 -28.01
C GLU A 318 -12.46 -25.90 -28.14
N ARG A 319 -13.62 -25.26 -28.16
CA ARG A 319 -13.69 -23.80 -28.26
C ARG A 319 -13.05 -23.11 -27.06
N ARG A 320 -13.36 -23.57 -25.84
CA ARG A 320 -12.79 -23.01 -24.61
C ARG A 320 -11.27 -23.21 -24.56
N THR A 321 -10.76 -24.36 -24.98
CA THR A 321 -9.32 -24.63 -25.07
C THR A 321 -8.63 -23.61 -25.97
N LEU A 322 -9.17 -23.36 -27.18
CA LEU A 322 -8.60 -22.42 -28.14
C LEU A 322 -8.64 -20.96 -27.65
N ASP A 323 -9.80 -20.55 -27.11
CA ASP A 323 -9.97 -19.18 -26.60
C ASP A 323 -9.03 -18.94 -25.39
N THR A 324 -8.84 -19.95 -24.53
CA THR A 324 -7.89 -19.91 -23.43
C THR A 324 -6.44 -19.85 -23.92
N GLU A 325 -6.05 -20.66 -24.91
CA GLU A 325 -4.69 -20.64 -25.44
C GLU A 325 -4.33 -19.27 -26.01
N ALA A 326 -5.24 -18.66 -26.81
CA ALA A 326 -5.06 -17.32 -27.36
C ALA A 326 -4.93 -16.26 -26.25
N ARG A 327 -5.72 -16.39 -25.18
CA ARG A 327 -5.63 -15.51 -23.99
C ARG A 327 -4.29 -15.66 -23.28
N LEU A 328 -3.82 -16.89 -23.06
CA LEU A 328 -2.52 -17.16 -22.43
C LEU A 328 -1.37 -16.61 -23.27
N MET A 329 -1.44 -16.70 -24.61
CA MET A 329 -0.45 -16.05 -25.49
C MET A 329 -0.44 -14.52 -25.32
N ALA A 330 -1.61 -13.89 -25.24
CA ALA A 330 -1.71 -12.45 -25.04
C ALA A 330 -1.12 -12.02 -23.69
N LEU A 331 -1.36 -12.80 -22.63
CA LEU A 331 -0.80 -12.56 -21.30
C LEU A 331 0.72 -12.77 -21.26
N ALA A 332 1.23 -13.81 -21.92
CA ALA A 332 2.66 -14.06 -22.05
C ALA A 332 3.38 -12.89 -22.72
N HIS A 333 2.75 -12.29 -23.74
CA HIS A 333 3.30 -11.11 -24.41
C HIS A 333 3.24 -9.86 -23.55
N ALA A 334 2.15 -9.67 -22.78
CA ALA A 334 1.96 -8.48 -21.95
C ALA A 334 2.82 -8.47 -20.67
N SER A 335 3.18 -9.64 -20.13
CA SER A 335 3.89 -9.74 -18.84
C SER A 335 4.87 -10.92 -18.81
N PRO A 336 5.95 -10.89 -19.61
CA PRO A 336 6.84 -12.04 -19.80
C PRO A 336 7.56 -12.49 -18.52
N GLU A 337 7.94 -11.54 -17.65
CA GLU A 337 8.74 -11.85 -16.46
C GLU A 337 8.00 -12.65 -15.39
N ASN A 338 6.68 -12.50 -15.31
CA ASN A 338 5.84 -13.16 -14.30
C ASN A 338 4.95 -14.26 -14.88
N PHE A 339 5.01 -14.48 -16.20
CA PHE A 339 4.08 -15.36 -16.90
C PHE A 339 4.26 -16.83 -16.52
N GLU A 340 5.50 -17.27 -16.28
CA GLU A 340 5.80 -18.65 -15.91
C GLU A 340 5.15 -19.01 -14.56
N ASP A 341 5.34 -18.16 -13.54
CA ASP A 341 4.72 -18.33 -12.22
C ASP A 341 3.19 -18.27 -12.28
N PHE A 342 2.65 -17.35 -13.09
CA PHE A 342 1.22 -17.24 -13.36
C PHE A 342 0.65 -18.53 -13.95
N LEU A 343 1.28 -19.05 -15.01
CA LEU A 343 0.81 -20.25 -15.71
C LEU A 343 0.94 -21.49 -14.82
N LYS A 344 2.05 -21.59 -14.07
CA LYS A 344 2.29 -22.65 -13.09
C LYS A 344 1.20 -22.70 -12.03
N GLN A 345 0.79 -21.54 -11.51
CA GLN A 345 -0.28 -21.47 -10.54
C GLN A 345 -1.61 -21.98 -11.11
N LEU A 346 -1.99 -21.51 -12.31
CA LEU A 346 -3.24 -21.93 -12.94
C LEU A 346 -3.25 -23.42 -13.27
N GLU A 347 -2.16 -23.92 -13.85
CA GLU A 347 -1.97 -25.34 -14.15
C GLU A 347 -2.11 -26.19 -12.89
N GLY A 348 -1.38 -25.85 -11.82
CA GLY A 348 -1.40 -26.60 -10.57
C GLY A 348 -2.79 -26.68 -9.94
N VAL A 349 -3.53 -25.57 -9.93
CA VAL A 349 -4.90 -25.53 -9.39
C VAL A 349 -5.84 -26.39 -10.24
N VAL A 350 -5.86 -26.20 -11.56
CA VAL A 350 -6.79 -26.92 -12.45
C VAL A 350 -6.47 -28.41 -12.47
N GLN A 351 -5.18 -28.78 -12.49
CA GLN A 351 -4.74 -30.18 -12.43
C GLN A 351 -5.17 -30.85 -11.12
N ALA A 352 -5.02 -30.18 -9.98
CA ALA A 352 -5.43 -30.72 -8.68
C ALA A 352 -6.93 -31.00 -8.65
N GLU A 353 -7.76 -30.05 -9.08
CA GLU A 353 -9.22 -30.24 -9.12
C GLU A 353 -9.64 -31.34 -10.10
N CYS A 354 -8.98 -31.45 -11.26
CA CYS A 354 -9.21 -32.53 -12.20
C CYS A 354 -8.85 -33.89 -11.60
N THR A 355 -7.72 -33.97 -10.89
CA THR A 355 -7.24 -35.22 -10.28
C THR A 355 -8.16 -35.70 -9.17
N GLU A 356 -8.61 -34.78 -8.30
CA GLU A 356 -9.59 -35.10 -7.25
C GLU A 356 -10.94 -35.52 -7.84
N ALA A 357 -11.45 -34.78 -8.84
CA ALA A 357 -12.69 -35.12 -9.52
C ALA A 357 -12.62 -36.49 -10.20
N GLN A 358 -11.45 -36.81 -10.78
CA GLN A 358 -11.18 -38.11 -11.38
C GLN A 358 -11.27 -39.23 -10.34
N LEU A 359 -10.58 -39.09 -9.20
CA LEU A 359 -10.58 -40.08 -8.12
C LEU A 359 -11.99 -40.35 -7.58
N VAL A 360 -12.76 -39.29 -7.35
CA VAL A 360 -14.16 -39.39 -6.87
C VAL A 360 -15.03 -40.12 -7.90
N ALA A 361 -14.94 -39.72 -9.18
CA ALA A 361 -15.74 -40.31 -10.24
C ALA A 361 -15.35 -41.78 -10.53
N GLN A 362 -14.07 -42.13 -10.41
CA GLN A 362 -13.59 -43.50 -10.51
C GLN A 362 -14.12 -44.40 -9.39
N THR A 363 -14.12 -43.88 -8.15
CA THR A 363 -14.54 -44.65 -6.97
C THR A 363 -16.07 -44.82 -6.91
N SER A 364 -16.82 -43.87 -7.48
CA SER A 364 -18.28 -43.84 -7.43
C SER A 364 -18.95 -44.60 -8.57
N ARG A 365 -18.21 -45.35 -9.39
CA ARG A 365 -18.78 -46.07 -10.54
C ARG A 365 -19.67 -47.23 -10.08
N VAL A 366 -20.79 -47.41 -10.78
CA VAL A 366 -21.70 -48.54 -10.56
C VAL A 366 -21.06 -49.88 -10.97
N LEU A 367 -20.26 -49.87 -12.05
CA LEU A 367 -19.51 -51.02 -12.53
C LEU A 367 -18.09 -50.57 -12.90
N PRO A 368 -17.05 -51.44 -12.75
CA PRO A 368 -15.68 -51.09 -13.10
C PRO A 368 -15.51 -50.60 -14.55
N THR A 369 -16.32 -51.12 -15.47
CA THR A 369 -16.28 -50.79 -16.90
C THR A 369 -17.18 -49.63 -17.30
N ALA A 370 -17.98 -49.07 -16.38
CA ALA A 370 -18.87 -47.96 -16.70
C ALA A 370 -18.05 -46.68 -16.98
N PRO A 371 -18.43 -45.87 -18.00
CA PRO A 371 -17.78 -44.58 -18.23
C PRO A 371 -18.08 -43.65 -17.05
N TYR A 372 -17.07 -42.88 -16.66
CA TYR A 372 -17.15 -41.91 -15.56
C TYR A 372 -16.87 -40.47 -15.99
N GLY A 373 -16.54 -40.26 -17.28
CA GLY A 373 -16.24 -38.95 -17.84
C GLY A 373 -17.34 -37.91 -17.58
N PRO A 374 -18.65 -38.22 -17.78
CA PRO A 374 -19.73 -37.27 -17.50
C PRO A 374 -19.77 -36.81 -16.04
N ALA A 375 -19.63 -37.76 -15.10
CA ALA A 375 -19.64 -37.45 -13.67
C ALA A 375 -18.41 -36.61 -13.27
N MET A 376 -17.24 -36.97 -13.79
CA MET A 376 -16.01 -36.19 -13.59
C MET A 376 -16.14 -34.77 -14.14
N LEU A 377 -16.65 -34.61 -15.38
CA LEU A 377 -16.76 -33.29 -16.03
C LEU A 377 -17.70 -32.35 -15.26
N VAL A 378 -18.84 -32.85 -14.78
CA VAL A 378 -19.76 -32.07 -13.95
C VAL A 378 -19.07 -31.62 -12.65
N SER A 379 -18.33 -32.52 -11.99
CA SER A 379 -17.58 -32.21 -10.77
C SER A 379 -16.50 -31.14 -11.03
N VAL A 380 -15.73 -31.29 -12.11
CA VAL A 380 -14.72 -30.29 -12.52
C VAL A 380 -15.37 -28.93 -12.76
N PHE A 381 -16.50 -28.87 -13.47
CA PHE A 381 -17.19 -27.60 -13.71
C PHE A 381 -17.66 -26.93 -12.42
N GLN A 382 -18.24 -27.69 -11.49
CA GLN A 382 -18.69 -27.15 -10.21
C GLN A 382 -17.52 -26.63 -9.37
N ARG A 383 -16.41 -27.39 -9.30
CA ARG A 383 -15.20 -27.02 -8.55
C ARG A 383 -14.53 -25.77 -9.12
N LEU A 384 -14.29 -25.74 -10.43
CA LEU A 384 -13.65 -24.59 -11.08
C LEU A 384 -14.52 -23.33 -10.99
N LYS A 385 -15.84 -23.46 -11.13
CA LYS A 385 -16.77 -22.34 -10.93
C LYS A 385 -16.73 -21.82 -9.49
N ALA A 386 -16.78 -22.72 -8.50
CA ALA A 386 -16.69 -22.34 -7.09
C ALA A 386 -15.35 -21.67 -6.75
N ILE A 387 -14.25 -22.09 -7.36
CA ILE A 387 -12.93 -21.46 -7.14
C ILE A 387 -12.91 -20.05 -7.71
N ALA A 388 -13.38 -19.87 -8.95
CA ALA A 388 -13.44 -18.56 -9.60
C ALA A 388 -14.33 -17.58 -8.83
N GLU A 389 -15.44 -18.05 -8.25
CA GLU A 389 -16.38 -17.20 -7.49
C GLU A 389 -15.92 -16.92 -6.06
N ASN A 390 -15.46 -17.94 -5.32
CA ASN A 390 -15.21 -17.83 -3.88
C ASN A 390 -13.74 -17.54 -3.55
N THR A 391 -12.80 -17.89 -4.44
CA THR A 391 -11.36 -17.75 -4.23
C THR A 391 -10.63 -17.29 -5.51
N PRO A 392 -11.05 -16.17 -6.14
CA PRO A 392 -10.54 -15.76 -7.46
C PRO A 392 -9.02 -15.59 -7.50
N ARG A 393 -8.40 -15.17 -6.39
CA ARG A 393 -6.93 -15.02 -6.30
C ARG A 393 -6.16 -16.33 -6.39
N LYS A 394 -6.79 -17.47 -6.02
CA LYS A 394 -6.20 -18.81 -6.20
C LYS A 394 -5.89 -19.10 -7.66
N VAL A 395 -6.64 -18.49 -8.55
CA VAL A 395 -6.56 -18.65 -10.00
C VAL A 395 -6.24 -17.33 -10.70
N GLU A 396 -5.48 -16.45 -10.03
CA GLU A 396 -5.04 -15.16 -10.60
C GLU A 396 -6.16 -14.29 -11.19
N ASN A 397 -7.38 -14.44 -10.65
CA ASN A 397 -8.62 -13.79 -11.09
C ASN A 397 -9.05 -14.16 -12.52
N GLU A 398 -8.57 -15.30 -13.03
CA GLU A 398 -9.02 -15.84 -14.30
C GLU A 398 -10.47 -16.32 -14.22
N PRO A 399 -11.30 -16.04 -15.25
CA PRO A 399 -12.70 -16.44 -15.26
C PRO A 399 -12.84 -17.95 -15.38
N TYR A 400 -13.96 -18.48 -14.89
CA TYR A 400 -14.31 -19.90 -14.93
C TYR A 400 -14.10 -20.52 -16.33
N GLU A 401 -14.48 -19.81 -17.39
CA GLU A 401 -14.33 -20.27 -18.78
C GLU A 401 -12.86 -20.52 -19.14
N CYS A 402 -11.96 -19.65 -18.67
CA CYS A 402 -10.53 -19.79 -18.89
C CYS A 402 -10.01 -21.07 -18.21
N LEU A 403 -10.39 -21.29 -16.94
CA LEU A 403 -10.01 -22.48 -16.17
C LEU A 403 -10.48 -23.78 -16.82
N VAL A 404 -11.68 -23.78 -17.40
CA VAL A 404 -12.18 -24.94 -18.15
C VAL A 404 -11.35 -25.18 -19.41
N GLY A 405 -10.97 -24.13 -20.13
CA GLY A 405 -10.06 -24.27 -21.28
C GLY A 405 -8.68 -24.80 -20.87
N ILE A 406 -8.18 -24.44 -19.68
CA ILE A 406 -6.94 -25.02 -19.12
C ILE A 406 -7.09 -26.52 -18.90
N ALA A 407 -8.24 -27.01 -18.42
CA ALA A 407 -8.49 -28.45 -18.30
C ALA A 407 -8.44 -29.15 -19.68
N GLY A 408 -8.87 -28.44 -20.74
CA GLY A 408 -8.71 -28.86 -22.13
C GLY A 408 -7.23 -28.96 -22.55
N LEU A 409 -6.43 -27.92 -22.30
CA LEU A 409 -4.98 -27.91 -22.56
C LEU A 409 -4.26 -29.06 -21.83
N LEU A 410 -4.58 -29.27 -20.56
CA LEU A 410 -4.04 -30.39 -19.77
C LEU A 410 -4.47 -31.76 -20.30
N THR A 411 -5.61 -31.84 -20.99
CA THR A 411 -6.05 -33.08 -21.65
C THR A 411 -5.21 -33.36 -22.90
N GLU A 412 -4.89 -32.32 -23.69
CA GLU A 412 -4.00 -32.40 -24.86
C GLU A 412 -2.60 -32.86 -24.44
N GLN A 413 -2.03 -32.27 -23.38
CA GLN A 413 -0.70 -32.59 -22.84
C GLN A 413 -0.63 -33.92 -22.05
N CYS A 414 -1.71 -34.69 -22.05
CA CYS A 414 -1.80 -35.97 -21.34
C CYS A 414 -1.68 -35.97 -19.81
N THR A 415 -1.81 -34.79 -19.22
CA THR A 415 -1.90 -34.57 -17.78
C THR A 415 -3.27 -34.96 -17.22
N VAL A 416 -4.36 -34.72 -17.96
CA VAL A 416 -5.74 -35.05 -17.55
C VAL A 416 -6.35 -36.16 -18.44
N TRP A 417 -7.13 -37.04 -17.81
CA TRP A 417 -7.83 -38.17 -18.44
C TRP A 417 -9.28 -38.30 -17.96
N TRP A 418 -10.21 -38.34 -18.91
CA TRP A 418 -11.66 -38.46 -18.68
C TRP A 418 -12.18 -39.91 -18.68
N SER A 419 -11.27 -40.85 -18.84
CA SER A 419 -11.48 -42.30 -18.85
C SER A 419 -10.27 -42.99 -18.22
N ASP A 420 -10.36 -44.31 -18.04
CA ASP A 420 -9.15 -45.08 -17.74
C ASP A 420 -8.14 -44.87 -18.86
N LYS A 421 -6.84 -44.89 -18.51
CA LYS A 421 -5.76 -44.64 -19.47
C LYS A 421 -5.79 -45.71 -20.57
N PHE A 422 -5.68 -45.26 -21.82
CA PHE A 422 -5.65 -46.12 -22.99
C PHE A 422 -4.56 -45.66 -23.96
N ASN A 423 -4.19 -46.54 -24.89
CA ASN A 423 -3.15 -46.24 -25.87
C ASN A 423 -3.70 -45.34 -26.99
N LEU A 424 -3.16 -44.12 -27.10
CA LEU A 424 -3.59 -43.12 -28.10
C LEU A 424 -3.11 -43.43 -29.53
N HIS A 425 -2.21 -44.40 -29.70
CA HIS A 425 -1.60 -44.82 -30.97
C HIS A 425 -2.26 -46.05 -31.60
N VAL A 426 -3.34 -46.58 -31.01
CA VAL A 426 -4.12 -47.65 -31.65
C VAL A 426 -5.15 -46.99 -32.56
N ALA A 427 -5.05 -47.28 -33.85
CA ALA A 427 -5.96 -46.80 -34.90
C ALA A 427 -7.32 -47.49 -34.83
#